data_AF-A0A257MRS6-F1
#
_entry.id   AF-A0A257MRS6-F1
#
_cell.length_a   1.000
_cell.length_b   1.000
_cell.length_c   1.000
_cell.angle_alpha   90.00
_cell.angle_beta   90.00
_cell.angle_gamma   90.00
#
_symmetry.space_group_name_H-M   'P 1'
#
loop_
_entity.id
_entity.type
_entity.pdbx_description
1 polymer ?
#
loop_
_entity_poly.entity_id
_entity_poly.type
_entity_poly.pdbx_seq_one_letter_code
_entity_poly.pdbx_strand_id
1 'polypeptide(L)'
;TDVSSGTAADALASAADREWECFFGATFPALYAMMAKLHMRRYGTTHDQMAAVAVKNHHHACMNPIAQYQMEITIEDVNRSPMVADPLHVLDCSPISDGAAAVVLAPTEMASKLSESPIKDGDGEQAL
;
A
#
# COMPACT_ATOMS: atom_id res chain seq x y z
N THR A 1 17.29 -5.08 2.59
CA THR A 1 17.88 -3.73 2.76
C THR A 1 19.13 -3.80 3.61
N ASP A 2 20.22 -3.20 3.12
CA ASP A 2 21.51 -3.06 3.83
C ASP A 2 21.51 -1.88 4.83
N VAL A 3 20.35 -1.27 5.08
CA VAL A 3 20.19 -0.17 6.03
C VAL A 3 19.23 -0.55 7.16
N SER A 4 19.33 0.17 8.28
CA SER A 4 18.45 -0.04 9.43
C SER A 4 16.99 0.32 9.09
N SER A 5 16.03 -0.28 9.80
CA SER A 5 14.61 0.04 9.62
C SER A 5 14.30 1.52 9.84
N GLY A 6 15.01 2.19 10.76
CA GLY A 6 14.85 3.63 10.98
C GLY A 6 15.39 4.46 9.82
N THR A 7 16.52 4.08 9.25
CA THR A 7 17.09 4.74 8.06
C THR A 7 16.19 4.55 6.84
N ALA A 8 15.67 3.34 6.63
CA ALA A 8 14.72 3.06 5.56
C ALA A 8 13.41 3.85 5.74
N ALA A 9 12.91 3.96 6.98
CA ALA A 9 11.72 4.74 7.28
C ALA A 9 11.91 6.25 7.03
N ASP A 10 13.05 6.83 7.40
CA ASP A 10 13.38 8.25 7.10
C ASP A 10 13.52 8.49 5.59
N ALA A 11 14.17 7.56 4.87
CA ALA A 11 14.25 7.63 3.42
C ALA A 11 12.88 7.59 2.76
N LEU A 12 11.98 6.68 3.19
CA LEU A 12 10.61 6.61 2.70
C LEU A 12 9.80 7.87 3.04
N ALA A 13 10.02 8.46 4.22
CA ALA A 13 9.39 9.71 4.61
C ALA A 13 9.75 10.88 3.69
N SER A 14 10.83 10.79 2.90
CA SER A 14 11.15 11.82 1.90
C SER A 14 10.13 11.96 0.76
N ALA A 15 9.20 11.00 0.62
CA ALA A 15 8.04 11.14 -0.26
C ALA A 15 6.96 12.11 0.28
N ALA A 16 7.04 12.48 1.56
CA ALA A 16 6.23 13.52 2.20
C ALA A 16 6.96 14.86 2.17
N ASP A 17 6.29 15.92 2.63
CA ASP A 17 6.92 17.23 2.72
C ASP A 17 7.99 17.25 3.81
N ARG A 18 9.26 17.34 3.38
CA ARG A 18 10.41 17.31 4.30
C ARG A 18 10.41 18.49 5.26
N GLU A 19 9.99 19.66 4.81
CA GLU A 19 10.07 20.91 5.56
C GLU A 19 8.87 21.06 6.50
N TRP A 20 7.68 20.68 6.03
CA TRP A 20 6.43 20.95 6.74
C TRP A 20 5.84 19.76 7.47
N GLU A 21 6.29 18.54 7.18
CA GLU A 21 5.81 17.32 7.84
C GLU A 21 6.95 16.59 8.55
N CYS A 22 7.95 16.13 7.80
CA CYS A 22 9.00 15.28 8.37
C CYS A 22 9.87 16.00 9.42
N PHE A 23 10.18 17.29 9.19
CA PHE A 23 10.97 18.10 10.12
C PHE A 23 10.34 18.14 11.52
N PHE A 24 9.01 18.10 11.60
CA PHE A 24 8.26 18.10 12.86
C PHE A 24 8.04 16.69 13.44
N GLY A 25 8.69 15.67 12.86
CA GLY A 25 8.63 14.28 13.31
C GLY A 25 7.42 13.50 12.79
N ALA A 26 6.67 14.04 11.83
CA ALA A 26 5.59 13.28 11.20
C ALA A 26 6.17 12.17 10.31
N THR A 27 6.03 10.92 10.76
CA THR A 27 6.35 9.75 9.96
C THR A 27 5.22 9.47 8.95
N PHE A 28 5.52 8.73 7.88
CA PHE A 28 4.52 8.36 6.88
C PHE A 28 3.29 7.65 7.48
N PRO A 29 3.45 6.66 8.39
CA PRO A 29 2.31 6.09 9.11
C PRO A 29 1.55 7.11 9.97
N ALA A 30 2.23 8.07 10.59
CA ALA A 30 1.57 9.10 11.39
C ALA A 30 0.70 10.04 10.54
N LEU A 31 1.14 10.38 9.32
CA LEU A 31 0.35 11.18 8.38
C LEU A 31 -0.95 10.45 8.00
N TYR A 32 -0.86 9.17 7.61
CA TYR A 32 -2.04 8.35 7.33
C TYR A 32 -2.92 8.11 8.56
N ALA A 33 -2.33 8.00 9.75
CA ALA A 33 -3.07 7.87 11.00
C ALA A 33 -3.91 9.13 11.28
N MET A 34 -3.37 10.33 11.02
CA MET A 34 -4.16 11.57 11.12
C MET A 34 -5.34 11.59 10.13
N MET A 35 -5.14 11.12 8.90
CA MET A 35 -6.21 10.98 7.92
C MET A 35 -7.27 9.97 8.39
N ALA A 36 -6.85 8.82 8.91
CA ALA A 36 -7.73 7.81 9.47
C ALA A 36 -8.58 8.39 10.61
N LYS A 37 -7.96 9.08 11.58
CA LYS A 37 -8.69 9.73 12.69
C LYS A 37 -9.70 10.75 12.21
N LEU A 38 -9.35 11.55 11.19
CA LEU A 38 -10.28 12.50 10.59
C LEU A 38 -11.47 11.78 9.97
N HIS A 39 -11.22 10.69 9.24
CA HIS A 39 -12.28 9.88 8.63
C HIS A 39 -13.18 9.22 9.69
N MET A 40 -12.59 8.63 10.73
CA MET A 40 -13.31 8.06 11.87
C MET A 40 -14.19 9.12 12.57
N ARG A 41 -13.64 10.32 12.83
CA ARG A 41 -14.42 11.42 13.43
C ARG A 41 -15.57 11.89 12.54
N ARG A 42 -15.34 11.97 11.23
CA ARG A 42 -16.30 12.55 10.29
C ARG A 42 -17.40 11.58 9.88
N TYR A 43 -17.07 10.29 9.76
CA TYR A 43 -17.95 9.28 9.17
C TYR A 43 -18.25 8.10 10.10
N GLY A 44 -17.67 8.07 11.30
CA GLY A 44 -17.89 7.00 12.27
C GLY A 44 -17.22 5.67 11.91
N THR A 45 -16.25 5.68 10.99
CA THR A 45 -15.47 4.48 10.66
C THR A 45 -14.81 3.90 11.90
N THR A 46 -14.87 2.58 12.07
CA THR A 46 -14.20 1.88 13.16
C THR A 46 -12.85 1.33 12.70
N HIS A 47 -11.95 1.03 13.64
CA HIS A 47 -10.68 0.39 13.29
C HIS A 47 -10.90 -1.01 12.69
N ASP A 48 -11.85 -1.81 13.22
CA ASP A 48 -12.23 -3.11 12.62
C ASP A 48 -12.64 -3.02 11.14
N GLN A 49 -13.34 -1.94 10.74
CA GLN A 49 -13.69 -1.72 9.33
C GLN A 49 -12.47 -1.43 8.46
N MET A 50 -11.46 -0.77 9.01
CA MET A 50 -10.18 -0.56 8.33
C MET A 50 -9.36 -1.86 8.31
N ALA A 51 -9.31 -2.61 9.41
CA ALA A 51 -8.62 -3.89 9.54
C ALA A 51 -9.13 -4.94 8.54
N ALA A 52 -10.41 -4.89 8.16
CA ALA A 52 -10.96 -5.75 7.10
C ALA A 52 -10.23 -5.58 5.75
N VAL A 53 -9.63 -4.41 5.48
CA VAL A 53 -8.80 -4.19 4.29
C VAL A 53 -7.51 -5.00 4.38
N ALA A 54 -6.84 -4.99 5.53
CA ALA A 54 -5.63 -5.77 5.77
C ALA A 54 -5.90 -7.27 5.63
N VAL A 55 -6.98 -7.78 6.26
CA VAL A 55 -7.41 -9.19 6.15
C VAL A 55 -7.61 -9.60 4.69
N LYS A 56 -8.37 -8.80 3.92
CA LYS A 56 -8.58 -9.05 2.48
C LYS A 56 -7.26 -9.04 1.70
N ASN A 57 -6.38 -8.09 1.97
CA ASN A 57 -5.09 -7.98 1.28
C ASN A 57 -4.22 -9.21 1.53
N HIS A 58 -4.13 -9.65 2.78
CA HIS A 58 -3.39 -10.83 3.20
C HIS A 58 -3.95 -12.12 2.61
N HIS A 59 -5.28 -12.28 2.58
CA HIS A 59 -5.93 -13.41 1.92
C HIS A 59 -5.56 -13.48 0.42
N HIS A 60 -5.61 -12.35 -0.30
CA HIS A 60 -5.17 -12.32 -1.71
C HIS A 60 -3.67 -12.55 -1.87
N ALA A 61 -2.87 -12.11 -0.91
CA ALA A 61 -1.42 -12.32 -0.93
C ALA A 61 -1.05 -13.80 -0.83
N CYS A 62 -1.80 -14.62 -0.08
CA CYS A 62 -1.62 -16.07 -0.02
C CYS A 62 -1.80 -16.78 -1.38
N MET A 63 -2.51 -16.17 -2.33
CA MET A 63 -2.71 -16.69 -3.68
C MET A 63 -1.68 -16.14 -4.68
N ASN A 64 -0.79 -15.24 -4.25
CA ASN A 64 0.21 -14.60 -5.08
C ASN A 64 1.62 -15.13 -4.73
N PRO A 65 2.26 -15.94 -5.59
CA PRO A 65 3.55 -16.56 -5.29
C PRO A 65 4.71 -15.56 -5.16
N ILE A 66 4.57 -14.33 -5.65
CA ILE A 66 5.58 -13.26 -5.53
C ILE A 66 5.27 -12.24 -4.43
N ALA A 67 4.22 -12.46 -3.63
CA ALA A 67 3.94 -11.59 -2.49
C ALA A 67 4.98 -11.76 -1.38
N GLN A 68 5.40 -10.64 -0.77
CA GLN A 68 6.37 -10.63 0.34
C GLN A 68 5.86 -11.39 1.57
N TYR A 69 4.55 -11.30 1.87
CA TYR A 69 3.90 -12.04 2.95
C TYR A 69 2.75 -12.87 2.39
N GLN A 70 2.88 -14.19 2.49
CA GLN A 70 1.85 -15.17 2.11
C GLN A 70 1.26 -15.76 3.40
N MET A 71 0.66 -14.88 4.21
CA MET A 71 0.08 -15.23 5.51
C MET A 71 -1.35 -14.70 5.60
N GLU A 72 -2.26 -15.56 6.05
CA GLU A 72 -3.64 -15.18 6.33
C GLU A 72 -3.74 -14.63 7.76
N ILE A 73 -4.56 -13.59 7.94
CA ILE A 73 -4.73 -12.90 9.23
C ILE A 73 -6.21 -12.62 9.48
N THR A 74 -6.56 -12.37 10.73
CA THR A 74 -7.89 -11.97 11.17
C THR A 74 -7.91 -10.52 11.65
N ILE A 75 -9.11 -9.94 11.85
CA ILE A 75 -9.25 -8.60 12.44
C ILE A 75 -8.60 -8.56 13.83
N GLU A 76 -8.75 -9.63 14.63
CA GLU A 76 -8.12 -9.73 15.94
C GLU A 76 -6.59 -9.71 15.85
N ASP A 77 -6.01 -10.37 14.84
CA ASP A 77 -4.56 -10.32 14.62
C ASP A 77 -4.08 -8.89 14.32
N VAL A 78 -4.84 -8.13 13.51
CA VAL A 78 -4.55 -6.71 13.23
C VAL A 78 -4.60 -5.90 14.52
N ASN A 79 -5.69 -6.01 15.28
CA ASN A 79 -5.91 -5.26 16.52
C ASN A 79 -4.88 -5.58 17.62
N ARG A 80 -4.33 -6.80 17.62
CA ARG A 80 -3.29 -7.23 18.57
C ARG A 80 -1.88 -6.95 18.09
N SER A 81 -1.69 -6.65 16.81
CA SER A 81 -0.37 -6.38 16.27
C SER A 81 0.21 -5.08 16.89
N PRO A 82 1.54 -4.89 16.93
CA PRO A 82 2.12 -3.71 17.55
C PRO A 82 1.57 -2.41 16.95
N MET A 83 1.24 -1.45 17.80
CA MET A 83 0.80 -0.13 17.33
C MET A 83 1.98 0.64 16.74
N VAL A 84 1.76 1.28 15.58
CA VAL A 84 2.77 2.12 14.92
C VAL A 84 2.46 3.59 15.15
N ALA A 85 1.23 4.00 14.86
CA ALA A 85 0.74 5.36 15.07
C ALA A 85 -0.78 5.33 15.23
N ASP A 86 -1.30 5.64 16.42
CA ASP A 86 -2.75 5.61 16.71
C ASP A 86 -3.59 6.25 15.58
N PRO A 87 -4.51 5.51 14.92
CA PRO A 87 -5.07 4.20 15.29
C PRO A 87 -4.47 3.01 14.53
N LEU A 88 -3.40 3.21 13.76
CA LEU A 88 -2.82 2.22 12.87
C LEU A 88 -1.82 1.30 13.59
N HIS A 89 -1.98 0.00 13.36
CA HIS A 89 -1.10 -1.05 13.84
C HIS A 89 -0.17 -1.54 12.70
N VAL A 90 0.81 -2.38 13.02
CA VAL A 90 1.80 -2.89 12.06
C VAL A 90 1.12 -3.57 10.88
N LEU A 91 0.06 -4.34 11.10
CA LEU A 91 -0.65 -5.03 10.02
C LEU A 91 -1.56 -4.10 9.18
N ASP A 92 -1.76 -2.85 9.61
CA ASP A 92 -2.38 -1.81 8.77
C ASP A 92 -1.36 -1.14 7.84
N CYS A 93 -0.07 -1.33 8.08
CA CYS A 93 1.01 -0.65 7.36
C CYS A 93 1.63 -1.58 6.30
N SER A 94 1.89 -1.05 5.11
CA SER A 94 2.66 -1.79 4.09
C SER A 94 4.09 -2.05 4.57
N PRO A 95 4.68 -3.23 4.30
CA PRO A 95 6.08 -3.48 4.62
C PRO A 95 7.04 -2.64 3.80
N ILE A 96 8.27 -2.56 4.28
CA ILE A 96 9.40 -2.13 3.47
C ILE A 96 9.82 -3.31 2.59
N SER A 97 9.84 -3.10 1.28
CA SER A 97 10.05 -4.15 0.27
C SER A 97 11.20 -3.80 -0.66
N ASP A 98 12.03 -4.79 -0.99
CA ASP A 98 12.98 -4.73 -2.11
C ASP A 98 12.35 -5.48 -3.29
N GLY A 99 12.24 -4.86 -4.47
CA GLY A 99 11.62 -5.47 -5.65
C GLY A 99 11.66 -4.60 -6.90
N ALA A 100 11.33 -5.19 -8.07
CA ALA A 100 11.27 -4.48 -9.34
C ALA A 100 10.11 -5.01 -10.22
N ALA A 101 9.53 -4.11 -11.01
CA ALA A 101 8.54 -4.44 -12.03
C ALA A 101 8.74 -3.50 -13.24
N ALA A 102 8.39 -3.96 -14.44
CA ALA A 102 8.49 -3.17 -15.66
C ALA A 102 7.27 -3.42 -16.56
N VAL A 103 6.86 -2.37 -17.28
CA VAL A 103 5.80 -2.44 -18.31
C VAL A 103 6.36 -1.86 -19.60
N VAL A 104 6.06 -2.51 -20.72
CA VAL A 104 6.40 -2.02 -22.07
C VAL A 104 5.17 -1.36 -22.66
N LEU A 105 5.24 -0.04 -22.88
CA LEU A 105 4.18 0.73 -23.52
C LEU A 105 4.47 0.89 -25.01
N ALA A 106 3.46 0.67 -25.84
CA ALA A 106 3.54 0.82 -27.28
C ALA A 106 2.17 1.25 -27.83
N PRO A 107 2.12 1.91 -29.02
CA PRO A 107 0.85 2.17 -29.71
C PRO A 107 0.05 0.88 -29.91
N THR A 108 -1.28 0.94 -29.89
CA THR A 108 -2.15 -0.25 -29.94
C THR A 108 -1.87 -1.16 -31.13
N GLU A 109 -1.55 -0.59 -32.30
CA GLU A 109 -1.22 -1.32 -33.53
C GLU A 109 0.10 -2.08 -33.40
N MET A 110 1.04 -1.56 -32.61
CA MET A 110 2.30 -2.23 -32.31
C MET A 110 2.13 -3.24 -31.17
N ALA A 111 1.38 -2.89 -30.12
CA ALA A 111 1.11 -3.78 -29.00
C ALA A 111 0.43 -5.08 -29.45
N SER A 112 -0.52 -4.99 -30.41
CA SER A 112 -1.18 -6.13 -31.04
C SER A 112 -0.23 -7.05 -31.84
N LYS A 113 0.97 -6.55 -32.20
CA LYS A 113 2.02 -7.35 -32.85
C LYS A 113 3.03 -7.91 -31.86
N LEU A 114 3.17 -7.30 -30.68
CA LEU A 114 4.15 -7.67 -29.65
C LEU A 114 3.58 -8.62 -28.60
N SER A 115 2.25 -8.67 -28.43
CA SER A 115 1.56 -9.52 -27.46
C SER A 115 0.25 -10.04 -28.06
N GLU A 116 -0.10 -11.29 -27.75
CA GLU A 116 -1.40 -11.89 -28.12
C GLU A 116 -2.56 -11.31 -27.30
N SER A 117 -2.27 -10.63 -26.19
CA SER A 117 -3.26 -10.03 -25.31
C SER A 117 -2.75 -8.69 -24.76
N PRO A 118 -2.66 -7.65 -25.59
CA PRO A 118 -2.26 -6.32 -25.15
C PRO A 118 -3.33 -5.72 -24.23
N ILE A 119 -2.91 -5.16 -23.10
CA ILE A 119 -3.80 -4.36 -22.25
C ILE A 119 -3.90 -2.97 -22.84
N LYS A 120 -5.11 -2.56 -23.22
CA LYS A 120 -5.39 -1.23 -23.76
C LYS A 120 -5.78 -0.30 -22.62
N ASP A 121 -5.18 0.89 -22.60
CA ASP A 121 -5.66 2.01 -21.81
C ASP A 121 -7.04 2.44 -22.34
N GLY A 122 -8.03 2.37 -21.46
CA GLY A 122 -9.43 2.55 -21.84
C GLY A 122 -9.75 4.00 -22.19
N ASP A 123 -9.49 4.39 -23.43
CA ASP A 123 -10.10 5.52 -24.17
C ASP A 123 -10.13 5.28 -25.70
N GLY A 124 -9.81 4.05 -26.16
CA GLY A 124 -10.00 3.62 -27.54
C GLY A 124 -11.29 2.83 -27.68
N GLU A 125 -12.29 3.45 -28.31
CA GLU A 125 -13.53 2.86 -28.85
C GLU A 125 -13.46 1.34 -29.01
N GLN A 126 -14.34 0.61 -28.30
CA GLN A 126 -14.52 -0.83 -28.53
C GLN A 126 -14.99 -1.02 -29.97
N ALA A 127 -14.07 -1.41 -30.86
CA ALA A 127 -14.41 -1.87 -32.18
C ALA A 127 -15.24 -3.16 -32.05
N LEU A 128 -16.53 -3.03 -32.36
CA LEU A 128 -17.47 -4.12 -32.66
C LEU A 128 -16.95 -5.01 -33.78
#